data_AF-D0ETI3-F1
#
_entry.id   AF-D0ETI3-F1
#
_cell.length_a   1.000
_cell.length_b   1.000
_cell.length_c   1.000
_cell.angle_alpha   90.00
_cell.angle_beta   90.00
_cell.angle_gamma   90.00
#
_symmetry.space_group_name_H-M   'P 1'
#
loop_
_entity.id
_entity.type
_entity.pdbx_description
1 polymer ?
#
loop_
_entity_poly.entity_id
_entity_poly.type
_entity_poly.pdbx_seq_one_letter_code
_entity_poly.pdbx_strand_id
1 'polypeptide(L)' 'MKALLILGLLLLSVAVQAKVFERCELARTLKRFGMDGFRGISLAN' A
#
# COMPACT_ATOMS: atom_id res chain seq x y z
N MET A 1 22.24 -18.03 4.96
CA MET A 1 20.91 -17.72 4.35
C MET A 1 20.10 -16.71 5.17
N LYS A 2 19.96 -16.83 6.50
CA LYS A 2 19.19 -15.87 7.32
C LYS A 2 19.68 -14.41 7.24
N ALA A 3 20.99 -14.20 7.15
CA ALA A 3 21.56 -12.86 7.02
C ALA A 3 21.12 -12.14 5.73
N LEU A 4 20.95 -12.86 4.62
CA LEU A 4 20.47 -12.28 3.36
C LEU A 4 19.00 -11.87 3.45
N LEU A 5 18.17 -12.65 4.15
CA LEU A 5 16.77 -12.29 4.39
C LEU A 5 16.64 -11.04 5.26
N ILE A 6 17.45 -10.95 6.33
CA ILE A 6 17.45 -9.78 7.22
C ILE A 6 17.95 -8.54 6.48
N LEU A 7 19.03 -8.67 5.72
CA LEU A 7 19.58 -7.57 4.92
C LEU A 7 18.60 -7.11 3.84
N GLY A 8 17.95 -8.04 3.15
CA GLY A 8 16.92 -7.73 2.16
C GLY A 8 15.73 -6.99 2.78
N LEU A 9 15.26 -7.43 3.95
CA LEU A 9 14.17 -6.75 4.66
C LEU A 9 14.57 -5.34 5.13
N LEU A 10 15.81 -5.16 5.60
CA LEU A 10 16.32 -3.85 6.02
C LEU A 10 16.34 -2.87 4.85
N LEU A 11 16.80 -3.31 3.68
CA LEU A 11 16.82 -2.51 2.45
C LEU A 11 15.40 -2.13 2.00
N LEU A 12 14.44 -3.06 2.07
CA LEU A 12 13.04 -2.79 1.74
C LEU A 12 12.42 -1.73 2.66
N SER A 13 12.72 -1.79 3.96
CA SER A 13 12.21 -0.81 4.94
C SER A 13 12.69 0.61 4.64
N VAL A 14 13.93 0.78 4.18
CA VAL A 14 14.49 2.09 3.81
C VAL A 14 13.79 2.69 2.58
N ALA A 15 13.24 1.86 1.68
CA ALA A 15 12.58 2.32 0.47
C ALA A 15 11.14 2.82 0.69
N VAL A 16 10.54 2.59 1.87
CA VAL A 16 9.15 3.00 2.15
C VAL A 16 9.10 4.49 2.44
N GLN A 17 8.29 5.22 1.67
CA GLN A 17 7.93 6.61 1.96
C GLN A 17 6.56 6.67 2.62
N ALA A 18 6.48 7.30 3.79
CA ALA A 18 5.21 7.55 4.47
C ALA A 18 4.51 8.78 3.86
N LYS A 19 3.21 8.66 3.63
CA LYS A 19 2.35 9.77 3.17
C LYS A 19 1.01 9.72 3.88
N VAL A 20 0.58 10.86 4.42
CA VAL A 20 -0.80 11.07 4.85
C VAL A 20 -1.61 11.49 3.63
N PHE A 21 -2.61 10.69 3.26
CA PHE A 21 -3.49 10.97 2.12
C PHE A 21 -4.73 11.74 2.59
N GLU A 22 -5.14 12.73 1.80
CA GLU A 22 -6.46 13.35 1.94
C GLU A 22 -7.56 12.36 1.54
N ARG A 23 -8.77 12.51 2.09
CA ARG A 23 -9.88 11.53 1.90
C ARG A 23 -10.14 11.19 0.43
N CYS A 24 -10.32 12.20 -0.41
CA CYS A 24 -10.58 12.02 -1.84
C CYS A 24 -9.34 11.54 -2.61
N GLU A 25 -8.14 11.86 -2.14
CA GLU A 25 -6.89 11.42 -2.75
C GLU A 25 -6.69 9.92 -2.53
N LEU A 26 -6.95 9.44 -1.32
CA LEU A 26 -6.94 8.03 -0.98
C LEU A 26 -7.97 7.28 -1.84
N ALA A 27 -9.22 7.74 -1.86
CA ALA A 27 -10.29 7.10 -2.63
C ALA A 27 -9.94 6.99 -4.14
N ARG A 28 -9.39 8.05 -4.75
CA ARG A 28 -8.94 8.01 -6.16
C ARG A 28 -7.79 7.02 -6.37
N THR A 29 -6.84 6.97 -5.45
CA THR A 29 -5.69 6.07 -5.52
C THR A 29 -6.15 4.61 -5.46
N LEU A 30 -6.96 4.27 -4.46
CA LEU A 30 -7.51 2.92 -4.31
C LEU A 30 -8.37 2.51 -5.52
N LYS A 31 -9.19 3.43 -6.05
CA LYS A 31 -9.97 3.19 -7.28
C LYS A 31 -9.08 2.92 -8.49
N ARG A 32 -7.99 3.65 -8.66
CA ARG A 32 -6.99 3.42 -9.74
C ARG A 32 -6.35 2.04 -9.64
N PHE A 33 -6.16 1.52 -8.43
CA PHE A 33 -5.66 0.17 -8.20
C PHE A 33 -6.74 -0.93 -8.28
N GLY A 34 -7.95 -0.59 -8.73
CA GLY A 34 -9.03 -1.57 -8.90
C GLY A 34 -9.65 -2.05 -7.59
N MET A 35 -9.50 -1.28 -6.52
CA MET A 35 -10.06 -1.66 -5.22
C MET A 35 -11.55 -1.34 -5.07
N ASP A 36 -12.13 -0.58 -5.99
CA ASP A 36 -13.58 -0.33 -6.03
C ASP A 36 -14.33 -1.62 -6.42
N GLY A 37 -15.07 -2.20 -5.48
CA GLY A 37 -15.78 -3.47 -5.69
C GLY A 37 -14.90 -4.71 -5.48
N PHE A 38 -13.69 -4.57 -4.92
CA PHE A 38 -12.82 -5.72 -4.65
C PHE A 38 -13.49 -6.69 -3.66
N ARG A 39 -13.69 -7.95 -4.09
CA ARG A 39 -14.47 -8.96 -3.34
C ARG A 39 -15.89 -8.50 -3.00
N GLY A 40 -16.50 -7.66 -3.82
CA GLY A 40 -17.85 -7.12 -3.61
C GLY A 40 -17.92 -5.98 -2.58
N ILE A 41 -16.78 -5.49 -2.09
CA ILE A 41 -16.72 -4.40 -1.09
C ILE A 41 -16.58 -3.06 -1.82
N SER A 42 -17.49 -2.12 -1.51
CA SER A 42 -17.41 -0.76 -2.06
C SER A 42 -16.30 0.04 -1.38
N LEU A 43 -15.72 1.02 -2.07
CA LEU A 43 -14.68 1.90 -1.53
C LEU A 43 -15.11 2.73 -0.32
N ALA A 44 -16.41 2.92 -0.12
CA ALA A 44 -16.99 3.72 0.96
C ALA A 44 -17.46 2.88 2.16
N ASN A 45 -17.27 1.55 2.10
CA ASN A 45 -17.67 0.61 3.16
C ASN A 45 -16.72 0.65 4.35
#